data_AF-A0AAF0QTL4-F1
#
_entry.id   AF-A0AAF0QTL4-F1
#
_cell.length_a   1.000
_cell.length_b   1.000
_cell.length_c   1.000
_cell.angle_alpha   90.00
_cell.angle_beta   90.00
_cell.angle_gamma   90.00
#
_symmetry.space_group_name_H-M   'P 1'
#
loop_
_entity.id
_entity.type
_entity.pdbx_description
1 polymer ?
#
loop_
_entity_poly.entity_id
_entity_poly.type
_entity_poly.pdbx_seq_one_letter_code
_entity_poly.pdbx_strand_id
1 'polypeptide(L)'
;MVKGRQGECVRLCTRGKVLEYKRSKSNKYPNTSLVQIEGVNTKEEVDWPHGKSGVVRSKFKSNLPPKFMEAKVRVFMYPSNI
;
A
#
# COMPACT_ATOMS: atom_id res chain seq x y z
N MET A 1 0.04 22.22 -15.65
CA MET A 1 0.91 21.49 -16.61
C MET A 1 1.61 20.37 -15.84
N VAL A 2 0.94 19.21 -15.72
CA VAL A 2 1.44 18.08 -14.92
C VAL A 2 2.47 17.33 -15.75
N LYS A 3 3.71 17.21 -15.27
CA LYS A 3 4.75 16.41 -15.92
C LYS A 3 4.32 14.95 -15.91
N GLY A 4 3.87 14.44 -17.05
CA GLY A 4 3.63 13.01 -17.24
C GLY A 4 4.94 12.26 -17.07
N ARG A 5 5.00 11.32 -16.11
CA ARG A 5 6.10 10.38 -16.01
C ARG A 5 5.95 9.37 -17.15
N GLN A 6 6.83 9.45 -18.12
CA GLN A 6 6.95 8.50 -19.23
C GLN A 6 7.33 7.12 -18.66
N GLY A 7 6.58 6.06 -18.99
CA GLY A 7 7.14 4.71 -19.01
C GLY A 7 6.51 3.61 -18.15
N GLU A 8 5.36 3.81 -17.51
CA GLU A 8 4.62 2.67 -16.95
C GLU A 8 3.27 2.51 -17.65
N CYS A 9 3.02 1.32 -18.22
CA CYS A 9 1.69 0.92 -18.70
C CYS A 9 0.65 1.31 -17.65
N VAL A 10 -0.50 1.86 -18.05
CA VAL A 10 -1.63 2.19 -17.17
C VAL A 10 -1.97 0.95 -16.34
N ARG A 11 -1.33 0.84 -15.18
CA ARG A 11 -1.34 -0.35 -14.36
C ARG A 11 -2.57 -0.19 -13.49
N LEU A 12 -3.70 -0.74 -13.95
CA LEU A 12 -4.92 -0.85 -13.15
C LEU A 12 -4.62 -1.40 -11.73
N CYS A 13 -3.53 -2.17 -11.61
CA CYS A 13 -2.90 -2.52 -10.34
C CYS A 13 -1.42 -2.11 -10.30
N THR A 14 -1.04 -1.39 -9.25
CA THR A 14 0.34 -1.25 -8.82
C THR A 14 0.72 -2.46 -7.97
N ARG A 15 2.00 -2.82 -7.99
CA ARG A 15 2.53 -3.87 -7.12
C ARG A 15 2.77 -3.32 -5.73
N GLY A 16 2.55 -4.16 -4.73
CA GLY A 16 2.90 -3.86 -3.35
C GLY A 16 3.34 -5.12 -2.62
N LYS A 17 3.80 -4.93 -1.38
CA LYS A 17 4.31 -5.97 -0.51
C LYS A 17 3.67 -5.84 0.86
N VAL A 18 3.10 -6.92 1.39
CA VAL A 18 2.62 -6.92 2.79
C VAL A 18 3.85 -6.98 3.69
N LEU A 19 3.98 -6.02 4.60
CA LEU A 19 5.10 -5.97 5.53
C LEU A 19 4.78 -6.77 6.79
N GLU A 20 3.82 -6.26 7.55
CA GLU A 20 3.42 -6.80 8.85
C GLU A 20 2.03 -6.28 9.24
N TYR A 21 1.51 -6.77 10.37
CA TYR A 21 0.35 -6.15 10.99
C TYR A 21 0.70 -4.81 11.62
N LYS A 22 -0.30 -3.93 11.76
CA LYS A 22 -0.15 -2.73 12.58
C LYS A 22 0.32 -3.17 13.97
N ARG A 23 1.38 -2.53 14.49
CA ARG A 23 1.95 -2.87 15.79
C ARG A 23 2.35 -1.64 16.58
N SER A 24 2.38 -1.79 17.90
CA SER A 24 3.20 -0.94 18.78
C SER A 24 4.56 -1.62 18.98
N LYS A 25 5.39 -1.12 19.92
CA LYS A 25 6.68 -1.75 20.23
C LYS A 25 6.51 -3.25 20.56
N SER A 26 5.49 -3.59 21.34
CA SER A 26 5.27 -4.96 21.85
C SER A 26 3.94 -5.59 21.41
N ASN A 27 2.92 -4.80 21.05
CA ASN A 27 1.59 -5.33 20.71
C ASN A 27 1.36 -5.40 19.20
N LYS A 28 0.63 -6.41 18.71
CA LYS A 28 0.26 -6.58 17.28
C LYS A 28 -1.26 -6.52 17.12
N TYR A 29 -1.73 -5.84 16.09
CA TYR A 29 -3.15 -5.67 15.75
C TYR A 29 -3.46 -6.33 14.40
N PRO A 30 -3.86 -7.62 14.39
CA PRO A 30 -3.97 -8.42 13.16
C PRO A 30 -5.11 -8.00 12.22
N ASN A 31 -6.03 -7.15 12.69
CA ASN A 31 -7.15 -6.63 11.91
C ASN A 31 -6.73 -5.57 10.87
N THR A 32 -5.50 -5.04 10.95
CA THR A 32 -4.98 -4.07 9.99
C THR A 32 -3.58 -4.47 9.58
N SER A 33 -3.33 -4.56 8.28
CA SER A 33 -1.99 -4.87 7.73
C SER A 33 -1.35 -3.64 7.09
N LEU A 34 -0.03 -3.60 7.10
CA LEU A 34 0.78 -2.58 6.44
C LEU A 34 1.23 -3.11 5.07
N VAL A 35 0.97 -2.34 4.02
CA VAL A 35 1.32 -2.67 2.64
C VAL A 35 2.22 -1.58 2.09
N GLN A 36 3.41 -1.94 1.63
CA GLN A 36 4.28 -1.04 0.90
C GLN A 36 3.91 -1.08 -0.59
N ILE A 37 3.81 0.08 -1.23
CA ILE A 37 3.58 0.19 -2.67
C ILE A 37 4.95 0.29 -3.37
N GLU A 38 5.17 -0.54 -4.39
CA GLU A 38 6.39 -0.49 -5.20
C GLU A 38 6.41 0.81 -6.02
N GLY A 39 7.53 1.55 -5.98
CA GLY A 39 7.74 2.77 -6.77
C GLY A 39 7.35 4.09 -6.08
N VAL A 40 6.74 4.03 -4.88
CA VAL A 40 6.32 5.23 -4.14
C VAL A 40 7.30 5.51 -3.01
N ASN A 41 8.22 6.45 -3.25
CA ASN A 41 9.28 6.80 -2.32
C ASN A 41 9.07 8.15 -1.63
N THR A 42 8.26 9.03 -2.21
CA THR A 42 8.04 10.40 -1.73
C THR A 42 6.67 10.56 -1.09
N LYS A 43 6.61 11.36 -0.03
CA LYS A 43 5.38 11.67 0.73
C LYS A 43 4.36 12.47 -0.10
N GLU A 44 4.83 13.18 -1.12
CA GLU A 44 4.04 14.12 -1.94
C GLU A 44 3.26 13.42 -3.07
N GLU A 45 3.65 12.20 -3.44
CA GLU A 45 3.01 11.43 -4.51
C GLU A 45 1.78 10.64 -4.02
N VAL A 46 1.57 10.61 -2.70
CA VAL A 46 0.41 9.99 -2.07
C VAL A 46 -0.47 11.10 -1.52
N ASP A 47 -1.43 11.55 -2.33
CA ASP A 47 -2.49 12.42 -1.84
C ASP A 47 -3.21 11.72 -0.65
N TRP A 48 -3.25 12.43 0.48
CA TRP A 48 -3.96 12.20 1.74
C TRP A 48 -5.03 11.06 1.74
N PRO A 49 -5.05 10.05 2.66
CA PRO A 49 -4.77 10.03 4.12
C PRO A 49 -3.69 9.01 4.53
N HIS A 50 -2.86 8.60 3.59
CA HIS A 50 -1.91 7.52 3.76
C HIS A 50 -0.57 8.07 4.27
N GLY A 51 -0.08 7.53 5.38
CA GLY A 51 1.08 8.06 6.11
C GLY A 51 2.40 8.06 5.32
N LYS A 52 3.44 8.59 6.00
CA LYS A 52 4.80 8.79 5.47
C LYS A 52 5.36 7.56 4.73
N SER A 53 5.93 7.79 3.53
CA SER A 53 6.88 6.90 2.85
C SER A 53 6.33 5.63 2.18
N GLY A 54 5.23 5.74 1.42
CA GLY A 54 4.80 4.65 0.52
C GLY A 54 4.23 3.41 1.21
N VAL A 55 3.90 3.50 2.50
CA VAL A 55 3.26 2.43 3.28
C VAL A 55 1.82 2.80 3.62
N VAL A 56 0.89 1.94 3.23
CA VAL A 56 -0.56 2.10 3.39
C VAL A 56 -1.10 1.12 4.41
N ARG A 57 -2.08 1.56 5.19
CA ARG A 57 -2.88 0.67 6.05
C ARG A 57 -3.98 0.02 5.21
N SER A 58 -4.04 -1.30 5.25
CA SER A 58 -5.04 -2.11 4.55
C SER A 58 -5.91 -2.87 5.55
N LYS A 59 -7.20 -2.94 5.22
CA LYS A 59 -8.16 -3.84 5.88
C LYS A 59 -8.66 -4.83 4.85
N PHE A 60 -8.56 -6.11 5.18
CA PHE A 60 -9.06 -7.20 4.35
C PHE A 60 -10.40 -7.69 4.90
N LYS A 61 -11.19 -8.39 4.08
CA LYS A 61 -12.46 -9.00 4.52
C LYS A 61 -12.24 -10.01 5.65
N SER A 62 -11.17 -10.78 5.57
CA SER A 62 -10.68 -11.69 6.59
C SER A 62 -9.27 -11.30 6.99
N ASN A 63 -8.91 -11.47 8.26
CA ASN A 63 -7.55 -11.21 8.72
C ASN A 63 -6.57 -12.07 7.91
N LEU A 64 -5.54 -11.43 7.34
CA LEU A 64 -4.50 -12.15 6.61
C LEU A 64 -3.80 -13.12 7.58
N PRO A 65 -3.50 -14.37 7.17
CA PRO A 65 -2.63 -15.24 7.93
C PRO A 65 -1.19 -14.71 7.95
N PRO A 66 -0.38 -14.96 9.00
CA PRO A 66 1.02 -14.51 9.05
C PRO A 66 1.90 -15.05 7.93
N LYS A 67 1.51 -16.17 7.30
CA LYS A 67 2.18 -16.74 6.12
C LYS A 67 2.19 -15.82 4.91
N PHE A 68 1.25 -14.88 4.84
CA PHE A 68 1.16 -13.89 3.75
C PHE A 68 1.98 -12.62 4.02
N MET A 69 2.67 -12.54 5.15
CA MET A 69 3.68 -11.51 5.35
C MET A 69 4.79 -11.70 4.33
N GLU A 70 5.28 -10.59 3.79
CA GLU A 70 6.23 -10.57 2.68
C GLU A 70 5.67 -10.97 1.31
N ALA A 71 4.38 -11.35 1.22
CA ALA A 71 3.75 -11.68 -0.04
C ALA A 71 3.53 -10.43 -0.91
N LYS A 72 3.62 -10.64 -2.24
CA LYS A 72 3.29 -9.63 -3.24
C LYS A 72 1.79 -9.46 -3.35
N VAL A 73 1.32 -8.24 -3.23
CA VAL A 73 -0.08 -7.84 -3.38
C VAL A 73 -0.24 -6.91 -4.58
N ARG A 74 -1.46 -6.91 -5.13
CA ARG A 74 -1.87 -5.95 -6.17
C ARG A 74 -2.71 -4.88 -5.49
N VAL A 75 -2.27 -3.63 -5.57
CA VAL A 75 -3.02 -2.47 -5.10
C VAL A 75 -3.70 -1.87 -6.32
N PHE A 76 -5.03 -1.90 -6.33
CA PHE A 76 -5.80 -1.32 -7.42
C PHE A 76 -6.16 0.13 -7.12
N MET A 77 -6.16 0.99 -8.14
CA MET A 77 -6.37 2.44 -7.99
C MET A 77 -7.85 2.86 -8.09
N TYR A 78 -8.80 1.94 -7.87
CA TYR A 78 -10.24 2.22 -7.92
C TYR A 78 -10.85 2.30 -6.51
N PRO A 79 -11.93 3.09 -6.32
CA PRO A 79 -12.53 4.04 -7.24
C PRO A 79 -11.63 5.28 -7.42
N SER A 80 -11.35 5.64 -8.67
CA SER A 80 -10.50 6.79 -9.01
C SER A 80 -11.36 8.05 -8.95
N ASN A 81 -11.21 8.82 -7.88
CA ASN A 81 -11.70 10.19 -7.78
C ASN A 81 -10.57 11.12 -8.26
N ILE A 82 -10.36 11.21 -9.57
CA ILE A 82 -9.51 12.26 -10.17
C ILE A 82 -10.33 13.54 -10.25
#